data_AF-A0A183S9C1-F1
#
_entry.id   AF-A0A183S9C1-F1
#
_cell.length_a   1.000
_cell.length_b   1.000
_cell.length_c   1.000
_cell.angle_alpha   90.00
_cell.angle_beta   90.00
_cell.angle_gamma   90.00
#
_symmetry.space_group_name_H-M   'P 1'
#
loop_
_entity.id
_entity.type
_entity.pdbx_description
1 polymer ?
#
loop_
_entity_poly.entity_id
_entity_poly.type
_entity_poly.pdbx_seq_one_letter_code
_entity_poly.pdbx_strand_id
1 'polypeptide(L)' 'LRDCKSDGLPLGFIRVGKKSLFLFDSFGDCNEVEPTCVLDFYVTGPFRRKGYGRRLFDGMLRVSPVFLRIGTPGI' A
#
# COMPACT_ATOMS: atom_id res chain seq x y z
N LEU A 1 -0.22 -3.84 -31.62
CA LEU A 1 0.42 -3.38 -30.37
C LEU A 1 0.23 -1.86 -30.33
N ARG A 2 -0.69 -1.32 -29.51
CA ARG A 2 -0.85 0.13 -29.38
C ARG A 2 0.06 0.61 -28.26
N ASP A 3 1.13 1.29 -28.64
CA ASP A 3 1.91 2.15 -27.75
C ASP A 3 1.00 3.28 -27.27
N CYS A 4 0.44 3.13 -26.06
CA CYS A 4 -0.21 4.24 -25.37
C CYS A 4 0.86 5.17 -24.83
N LYS A 5 1.23 6.16 -25.64
CA LYS A 5 1.93 7.37 -25.23
C LYS A 5 1.14 8.03 -24.10
N SER A 6 1.68 8.06 -22.88
CA SER A 6 1.03 8.72 -21.74
C SER A 6 1.49 10.17 -21.73
N ASP A 7 0.70 11.05 -22.33
CA ASP A 7 0.86 12.49 -22.24
C ASP A 7 0.60 12.92 -20.79
N GLY A 8 1.65 12.91 -19.94
CA GLY A 8 1.67 13.54 -18.60
C GLY A 8 0.67 13.07 -17.55
N LEU A 9 -0.26 12.16 -17.86
CA LEU A 9 -1.29 11.72 -16.93
C LEU A 9 -0.73 10.77 -15.86
N PRO A 10 -1.03 11.01 -14.56
CA PRO A 10 -0.56 10.15 -13.49
C PRO A 10 -1.14 8.72 -13.63
N LEU A 11 -0.26 7.72 -13.59
CA LEU A 11 -0.60 6.30 -13.74
C LEU A 11 -1.31 5.70 -12.51
N GLY A 12 -1.19 6.37 -11.36
CA GLY A 12 -1.71 5.92 -10.08
C GLY A 12 -1.12 6.71 -8.93
N PHE A 13 -1.60 6.45 -7.72
CA PHE A 13 -1.10 7.06 -6.49
C PHE A 13 -1.18 6.08 -5.32
N ILE A 14 -0.38 6.36 -4.30
CA ILE A 14 -0.47 5.72 -2.99
C ILE A 14 -0.44 6.82 -1.94
N ARG A 15 -1.41 6.81 -1.02
CA ARG A 15 -1.49 7.74 0.10
C ARG A 15 -1.16 6.97 1.37
N VAL A 16 -0.16 7.47 2.10
CA VAL A 16 0.26 6.91 3.38
C VAL A 16 0.16 7.92 4.50
N GLY A 17 -0.05 7.44 5.71
CA GLY A 17 -0.07 8.28 6.89
C GLY A 17 -0.02 7.46 8.16
N LYS A 18 0.45 8.08 9.23
CA LYS A 18 0.36 7.51 10.56
C LYS A 18 -1.07 7.52 11.06
N LYS A 19 -1.50 6.46 11.74
CA LYS A 19 -2.84 6.36 12.31
C LYS A 19 -2.75 5.72 13.69
N SER A 20 -3.31 6.36 14.73
CA SER A 20 -3.52 5.69 16.02
C SER A 20 -4.57 4.59 15.82
N LEU A 21 -4.17 3.36 16.10
CA LEU A 21 -4.96 2.14 15.99
C LEU A 21 -4.82 1.35 17.29
N PHE A 22 -5.92 0.75 17.71
CA PHE A 22 -5.92 -0.26 18.75
C PHE A 22 -5.80 -1.63 18.07
N LEU A 23 -4.66 -2.30 18.23
CA LEU A 23 -4.41 -3.62 17.65
C LEU A 23 -4.43 -4.67 18.75
N PHE A 24 -5.12 -5.78 18.47
CA PHE A 24 -5.04 -6.98 19.29
C PHE A 24 -3.86 -7.83 18.86
N ASP A 25 -3.09 -8.29 19.82
CA ASP A 25 -2.01 -9.24 19.57
C ASP A 25 -2.53 -10.69 19.48
N SER A 26 -1.60 -11.65 19.40
CA SER A 26 -1.95 -13.07 19.30
C SER A 26 -2.47 -13.66 20.62
N PHE A 27 -2.25 -12.95 21.73
CA PHE A 27 -2.67 -13.33 23.09
C PHE A 27 -4.00 -12.67 23.49
N GLY A 28 -4.50 -11.75 22.66
CA GLY A 28 -5.76 -11.04 22.87
C GLY A 28 -5.61 -9.69 23.59
N ASP A 29 -4.39 -9.23 23.83
CA ASP A 29 -4.12 -7.96 24.50
C ASP A 29 -4.29 -6.79 23.52
N CYS A 30 -5.00 -5.75 23.96
CA CYS A 30 -5.25 -4.55 23.18
C CYS A 30 -4.13 -3.53 23.38
N ASN A 31 -3.38 -3.25 22.32
CA ASN A 31 -2.28 -2.30 22.33
C ASN A 31 -2.60 -1.10 21.45
N GLU A 32 -2.47 0.10 22.02
CA GLU A 32 -2.51 1.34 21.22
C GLU A 32 -1.17 1.52 20.50
N VAL A 33 -1.24 1.67 19.19
CA VAL A 33 -0.06 1.84 18.33
C VAL A 33 -0.32 2.91 17.28
N GLU A 34 0.75 3.55 16.80
CA GLU A 34 0.68 4.53 15.71
C GLU A 34 1.46 4.04 14.47
N PRO A 35 0.99 3.00 13.77
CA PRO A 35 1.64 2.50 12.56
C PRO A 35 1.48 3.48 11.39
N THR A 36 2.42 3.39 10.44
CA THR A 36 2.24 3.99 9.11
C THR A 36 1.35 3.06 8.28
N CYS A 37 0.20 3.56 7.86
CA CYS A 37 -0.81 2.82 7.12
C CYS A 37 -0.93 3.32 5.68
N VAL A 38 -1.33 2.44 4.78
CA VAL A 38 -1.84 2.81 3.46
C VAL A 38 -3.28 3.26 3.62
N LEU A 39 -3.55 4.53 3.33
CA LEU A 39 -4.86 5.15 3.47
C LEU A 39 -5.67 5.09 2.19
N ASP A 40 -4.99 5.12 1.04
CA ASP A 40 -5.61 5.01 -0.27
C ASP A 40 -4.58 4.53 -1.28
N PHE A 41 -5.01 3.75 -2.26
CA PHE A 41 -4.15 3.22 -3.30
C PHE A 41 -4.95 3.02 -4.58
N TYR A 42 -4.45 3.60 -5.66
CA TYR A 42 -5.11 3.53 -6.96
C TYR A 42 -4.11 3.37 -8.10
N VAL A 43 -4.44 2.52 -9.06
CA VAL A 43 -3.74 2.39 -10.34
C VAL A 43 -4.78 2.42 -11.45
N THR A 44 -4.52 3.25 -12.45
CA THR A 44 -5.41 3.43 -13.60
C THR A 44 -5.68 2.09 -14.29
N GLY A 45 -6.95 1.85 -14.65
CA GLY A 45 -7.47 0.54 -15.05
C GLY A 45 -6.60 -0.27 -16.04
N PRO A 46 -6.19 0.30 -17.18
CA PRO A 46 -5.33 -0.34 -18.19
C PRO A 46 -3.92 -0.72 -17.71
N PHE A 47 -3.49 -0.23 -16.54
CA PHE A 47 -2.18 -0.46 -15.95
C PHE A 47 -2.21 -1.37 -14.72
N ARG A 48 -3.40 -1.87 -14.33
CA ARG A 48 -3.50 -2.88 -13.26
C ARG A 48 -2.81 -4.19 -13.66
N ARG A 49 -2.30 -4.92 -12.67
CA ARG A 49 -1.57 -6.20 -12.81
C ARG A 49 -0.26 -6.16 -13.65
N LYS A 50 0.21 -4.96 -14.03
CA LYS A 50 1.51 -4.77 -14.72
C LYS A 50 2.67 -4.41 -13.78
N GLY A 51 2.49 -4.57 -12.46
CA GLY A 51 3.54 -4.28 -11.47
C GLY A 51 3.64 -2.83 -10.99
N TYR A 52 2.85 -1.89 -11.53
CA TYR A 52 2.86 -0.49 -11.07
C TYR A 52 2.46 -0.33 -9.60
N GLY A 53 1.52 -1.15 -9.12
CA GLY A 53 1.17 -1.17 -7.69
C GLY A 53 2.37 -1.53 -6.82
N ARG A 54 3.11 -2.58 -7.19
CA ARG A 54 4.33 -2.97 -6.48
C ARG A 54 5.36 -1.85 -6.45
N ARG A 55 5.58 -1.15 -7.57
CA ARG A 55 6.49 0.01 -7.61
C ARG A 55 6.09 1.14 -6.66
N LEU A 56 4.79 1.43 -6.55
CA LEU A 56 4.27 2.43 -5.59
C LEU A 56 4.55 1.99 -4.14
N PHE A 57 4.31 0.71 -3.83
CA PHE A 57 4.63 0.14 -2.51
C PHE A 57 6.14 0.10 -2.23
N ASP A 58 6.97 -0.27 -3.20
CA ASP A 58 8.43 -0.28 -3.04
C ASP A 58 8.97 1.14 -2.76
N GLY A 59 8.38 2.16 -3.42
CA GLY A 59 8.68 3.56 -3.14
C GLY A 59 8.30 3.97 -1.71
N MET A 60 7.10 3.57 -1.27
CA MET A 60 6.65 3.79 0.11
C MET A 60 7.59 3.14 1.13
N LEU A 61 7.98 1.88 0.91
CA LEU A 61 8.83 1.11 1.82
C LEU A 61 10.25 1.69 1.96
N ARG A 62 10.75 2.39 0.94
CA ARG A 62 12.03 3.11 1.00
C ARG A 62 11.97 4.33 1.91
N VAL A 63 10.83 5.00 1.98
CA VAL A 63 10.64 6.21 2.79
C VAL A 63 10.38 5.86 4.25
N SER A 64 9.58 4.82 4.49
CA SER A 64 9.31 4.31 5.82
C SER A 64 9.25 2.79 5.76
N PRO A 65 10.21 2.07 6.35
CA PRO A 65 10.15 0.62 6.43
C PRO A 65 9.01 0.23 7.37
N VAL A 66 7.84 -0.01 6.79
CA VAL A 66 6.69 -0.56 7.48
C VAL A 66 6.73 -2.07 7.42
N PHE A 67 6.46 -2.73 8.54
CA PHE A 67 6.17 -4.15 8.56
C PHE A 67 4.78 -4.35 7.94
N LEU A 68 4.72 -4.42 6.61
CA LEU A 68 3.49 -4.72 5.90
C LEU A 68 3.16 -6.19 6.12
N ARG A 69 2.37 -6.46 7.16
CA ARG A 69 1.77 -7.78 7.34
C ARG A 69 0.63 -7.91 6.32
N ILE A 70 0.96 -8.44 5.14
CA ILE A 70 -0.06 -8.96 4.23
C ILE A 70 -0.73 -10.10 5.01
N GLY A 71 -2.02 -9.97 5.29
CA GLY A 71 -2.78 -11.00 5.99
C GLY A 71 -2.49 -12.34 5.33
N THR A 72 -1.87 -13.24 6.07
CA THR A 72 -1.74 -14.63 5.64
C THR A 72 -3.15 -15.14 5.41
N PRO A 73 -3.49 -15.73 4.25
CA PRO A 73 -4.74 -16.44 4.12
C PRO A 73 -4.76 -17.49 5.22
N GLY A 74 -5.74 -17.40 6.13
CA GLY A 74 -6.03 -18.48 7.05
C GLY A 74 -6.25 -19.76 6.25
N ILE A 75 -5.71 -20.85 6.77
CA ILE A 75 -6.06 -22.23 6.40
C ILE A 75 -7.57 -22.40 6.61
#